data_AF-A0A0J8FY14-F1
#
_entry.id   AF-A0A0J8FY14-F1
#
_cell.length_a   1.000
_cell.length_b   1.000
_cell.length_c   1.000
_cell.angle_alpha   90.00
_cell.angle_beta   90.00
_cell.angle_gamma   90.00
#
_symmetry.space_group_name_H-M   'P 1'
#
loop_
_entity.id
_entity.type
_entity.pdbx_description
1 polymer ?
#
loop_
_entity_poly.entity_id
_entity_poly.type
_entity_poly.pdbx_seq_one_letter_code
_entity_poly.pdbx_strand_id
1 'polypeptide(L)' 'MSGEYSLPDLLERMYENQLALEAALMELALQSEKQGLDEVGNNVRGALFVIGENAGHIKQGLAKLRTDRL' A
#
# COMPACT_ATOMS: atom_id res chain seq x y z
N MET A 1 14.83 -15.26 -20.62
CA MET A 1 13.56 -14.86 -19.97
C MET A 1 13.59 -13.37 -19.62
N SER A 2 13.87 -12.49 -20.59
CA SER A 2 14.03 -11.04 -20.37
C SER A 2 12.77 -10.29 -20.80
N GLY A 3 11.63 -10.51 -20.13
CA GLY A 3 10.40 -9.85 -20.58
C GLY A 3 9.09 -10.08 -19.83
N GLU A 4 9.07 -10.56 -18.58
CA GLU A 4 7.77 -10.85 -17.95
C GLU A 4 7.08 -9.66 -17.28
N TYR A 5 7.79 -8.62 -16.81
CA TYR A 5 7.15 -7.41 -16.28
C TYR A 5 8.02 -6.17 -16.50
N SER A 6 7.44 -5.08 -17.00
CA SER A 6 8.10 -3.77 -17.04
C SER A 6 8.09 -3.13 -15.65
N LEU A 7 8.98 -2.17 -15.39
CA LEU A 7 9.00 -1.44 -14.12
C LEU A 7 7.63 -0.80 -13.79
N PRO A 8 6.93 -0.14 -14.74
CA PRO A 8 5.56 0.31 -14.51
C PRO A 8 4.60 -0.81 -14.10
N ASP A 9 4.65 -1.98 -14.74
CA ASP A 9 3.75 -3.10 -14.41
C ASP A 9 3.99 -3.63 -13.00
N LEU A 10 5.27 -3.72 -12.58
CA LEU A 10 5.62 -4.11 -11.21
C LEU A 10 5.14 -3.09 -10.19
N LEU A 11 5.34 -1.80 -10.45
CA LEU A 11 4.89 -0.74 -9.54
C LEU A 11 3.35 -0.67 -9.46
N GLU A 12 2.64 -0.94 -10.54
CA GLU A 12 1.17 -1.02 -10.53
C GLU A 12 0.69 -2.16 -9.62
N ARG A 13 1.30 -3.34 -9.72
CA ARG A 13 1.01 -4.46 -8.81
C ARG A 13 1.40 -4.16 -7.36
N MET A 14 2.50 -3.44 -7.13
CA MET A 14 2.87 -3.02 -5.78
C MET A 14 1.88 -2.01 -5.21
N TYR A 15 1.35 -1.10 -6.03
CA TYR A 15 0.29 -0.17 -5.62
C TYR A 15 -0.99 -0.92 -5.23
N GLU A 16 -1.40 -1.92 -6.02
CA GLU A 16 -2.55 -2.77 -5.69
C GLU A 16 -2.34 -3.53 -4.37
N ASN A 17 -1.13 -4.04 -4.13
CA ASN A 17 -0.79 -4.65 -2.85
C ASN A 17 -0.93 -3.67 -1.68
N GLN A 18 -0.51 -2.41 -1.83
CA GLN A 18 -0.71 -1.39 -0.79
C GLN A 18 -2.19 -1.21 -0.46
N LEU A 19 -3.06 -1.11 -1.47
CA LEU A 19 -4.52 -0.96 -1.26
C LEU A 19 -5.15 -2.19 -0.58
N ALA A 20 -4.76 -3.39 -1.00
CA ALA A 20 -5.27 -4.62 -0.40
C ALA A 20 -4.82 -4.77 1.06
N LEU A 21 -3.57 -4.44 1.36
CA LEU A 21 -3.04 -4.46 2.72
C LEU A 21 -3.65 -3.36 3.59
N GLU A 22 -3.89 -2.16 3.04
CA GLU A 22 -4.58 -1.07 3.74
C GLU A 22 -5.98 -1.54 4.16
N ALA A 23 -6.76 -2.11 3.25
CA ALA A 23 -8.09 -2.63 3.57
C ALA A 23 -8.06 -3.72 4.65
N ALA A 24 -7.12 -4.65 4.58
CA ALA A 24 -6.96 -5.69 5.60
C ALA A 24 -6.57 -5.11 6.97
N LEU A 25 -5.66 -4.13 7.00
CA LEU A 25 -5.25 -3.47 8.24
C LEU A 25 -6.36 -2.58 8.81
N MET A 26 -7.19 -1.94 7.98
CA MET A 26 -8.36 -1.19 8.44
C MET A 26 -9.34 -2.10 9.19
N GLU A 27 -9.64 -3.29 8.66
CA GLU A 27 -10.47 -4.27 9.35
C GLU A 27 -9.82 -4.75 10.67
N LEU A 28 -8.50 -5.00 10.67
CA LEU A 28 -7.79 -5.36 11.90
C LEU A 28 -7.79 -4.25 12.95
N ALA A 29 -7.73 -2.98 12.54
CA ALA A 29 -7.83 -1.84 13.45
C ALA A 29 -9.21 -1.81 14.13
N LEU A 30 -10.28 -1.99 13.35
CA LEU A 30 -11.66 -2.05 13.86
C LEU A 30 -11.86 -3.24 14.80
N GLN A 31 -11.29 -4.41 14.48
CA GLN A 31 -11.37 -5.59 15.34
C GLN A 31 -10.58 -5.44 16.64
N SER A 32 -9.42 -4.77 16.59
CA SER A 32 -8.60 -4.48 17.76
C SER A 32 -9.34 -3.52 18.70
N GLU A 33 -9.99 -2.50 18.16
CA GLU A 33 -10.83 -1.56 18.92
C GLU A 33 -12.01 -2.26 19.59
N LYS A 34 -12.74 -3.12 18.86
CA LYS A 34 -13.85 -3.92 19.43
C LYS A 34 -13.42 -4.82 20.58
N GLN A 35 -12.16 -5.27 20.61
CA GLN A 35 -11.61 -6.16 21.63
C GLN A 35 -10.88 -5.40 22.76
N GLY A 36 -10.76 -4.07 22.69
CA GLY A 36 -10.01 -3.27 23.66
C GLY A 36 -8.50 -3.53 23.62
N LEU A 37 -7.96 -3.94 22.47
CA LEU A 37 -6.53 -4.22 22.27
C LEU A 37 -5.79 -2.94 21.85
N ASP A 38 -5.61 -2.01 22.78
CA ASP A 38 -5.11 -0.66 22.48
C ASP A 38 -3.73 -0.63 21.83
N GLU A 39 -2.77 -1.42 22.33
CA GLU A 39 -1.41 -1.49 21.78
C GLU A 39 -1.42 -2.05 20.35
N VAL A 40 -2.18 -3.11 20.11
CA VAL A 40 -2.33 -3.71 18.78
C VAL A 40 -2.98 -2.70 17.83
N GLY A 41 -4.06 -2.05 18.26
CA GLY A 41 -4.74 -1.02 17.47
C GLY A 41 -3.81 0.15 17.10
N ASN A 42 -2.96 0.59 18.03
CA ASN A 42 -1.98 1.63 17.77
C ASN A 42 -0.90 1.19 16.76
N ASN A 43 -0.39 -0.03 16.89
CA ASN A 43 0.56 -0.59 15.94
C ASN A 43 -0.05 -0.72 14.53
N VAL A 44 -1.30 -1.17 14.43
CA VAL A 44 -2.02 -1.27 13.16
C VAL A 44 -2.25 0.11 12.52
N ARG A 45 -2.62 1.13 13.30
CA ARG A 45 -2.75 2.51 12.80
C ARG A 45 -1.42 3.09 12.33
N GLY A 46 -0.32 2.79 13.02
CA GLY A 46 1.03 3.14 12.57
C GLY A 46 1.39 2.49 11.23
N ALA A 47 1.05 1.21 11.06
CA ALA A 47 1.25 0.50 9.79
C ALA A 47 0.39 1.08 8.66
N LEU A 48 -0.88 1.41 8.93
CA LEU A 48 -1.78 2.07 7.98
C LEU A 48 -1.20 3.38 7.46
N PHE A 49 -0.63 4.22 8.34
CA PHE A 49 0.01 5.47 7.95
C PHE A 49 1.14 5.23 6.93
N VAL A 50 2.05 4.30 7.23
CA VAL A 50 3.18 3.98 6.33
C VAL A 50 2.70 3.37 5.01
N ILE A 51 1.66 2.52 5.04
CA ILE A 51 1.10 1.93 3.83
C ILE A 51 0.50 2.98 2.89
N GLY A 52 -0.23 3.96 3.45
CA GLY A 52 -0.80 5.06 2.69
C GLY A 52 0.28 5.94 2.03
N GLU A 53 1.32 6.29 2.78
CA GLU A 53 2.47 7.06 2.25
C GLU A 53 3.16 6.30 1.10
N ASN A 54 3.38 4.99 1.25
CA ASN A 54 3.95 4.16 0.21
C ASN A 54 3.05 4.08 -1.04
N ALA A 55 1.74 3.94 -0.86
CA ALA A 55 0.78 3.96 -1.97
C ALA A 55 0.87 5.29 -2.76
N GLY A 56 0.95 6.41 -2.03
CA GLY A 56 1.16 7.74 -2.59
C GLY A 56 2.45 7.84 -3.41
N HIS A 57 3.59 7.42 -2.85
CA HIS A 57 4.88 7.43 -3.54
C HIS A 57 4.89 6.55 -4.79
N ILE A 58 4.33 5.34 -4.74
CA ILE A 58 4.26 4.44 -5.90
C ILE A 58 3.39 5.06 -6.99
N LYS A 59 2.23 5.62 -6.64
CA LYS A 59 1.33 6.29 -7.59
C LYS A 59 2.00 7.46 -8.29
N GLN A 60 2.76 8.28 -7.55
CA GLN A 60 3.52 9.39 -8.11
C GLN A 60 4.68 8.90 -9.01
N GLY A 61 5.40 7.85 -8.59
CA GLY A 61 6.46 7.23 -9.40
C GLY A 61 5.93 6.66 -10.71
N LEU A 62 4.78 5.98 -10.68
CA LEU A 62 4.07 5.50 -11.87
C LEU A 62 3.71 6.63 -12.83
N ALA A 63 3.16 7.73 -12.32
CA ALA A 63 2.79 8.87 -13.15
C ALA A 63 4.00 9.46 -13.90
N LYS A 64 5.15 9.59 -13.22
CA LYS A 64 6.41 10.04 -13.83
C LYS A 64 6.89 9.08 -14.93
N LEU A 65 6.98 7.77 -14.64
CA LEU A 65 7.44 6.77 -15.60
C LEU A 65 6.57 6.66 -16.85
N ARG A 66 5.26 6.88 -16.72
CA ARG A 66 4.33 6.93 -17.85
C ARG A 66 4.49 8.21 -18.69
N THR A 67 4.88 9.31 -18.05
CA THR A 67 5.11 10.60 -18.72
C THR A 67 6.46 10.60 -19.46
N ASP A 68 7.50 10.02 -18.87
CA ASP A 68 8.84 9.90 -19.47
C ASP A 68 8.89 8.95 -20.69
N ARG A 69 7.81 8.21 -20.96
CA ARG A 69 7.65 7.31 -22.11
C ARG A 69 6.92 7.94 -23.30
N LEU A 70 6.43 9.19 -23.17
CA LEU A 70 5.83 10.01 -24.25
C LEU A 70 6.90 10.91 -24.87
#